data_AF-A0A3T7FRF6-F1
#
_entry.id   AF-A0A3T7FRF6-F1
#
_cell.length_a   1.000
_cell.length_b   1.000
_cell.length_c   1.000
_cell.angle_alpha   90.00
_cell.angle_beta   90.00
_cell.angle_gamma   90.00
#
_symmetry.space_group_name_H-M   'P 1'
#
loop_
_entity.id
_entity.type
_entity.pdbx_description
1 polymer ?
#
loop_
_entity_poly.entity_id
_entity_poly.type
_entity_poly.pdbx_seq_one_letter_code
_entity_poly.pdbx_strand_id
1 'polypeptide(L)'
;MFHDDFKFERELEVIDFINNKIKRCRKCGTELHYKEKFYNTDKICNRCKGRRSFDEIDVNPLAVQNKNNHISAIQNVKYALLLADNIEKKRITTEKDFLEKYTQWQLNNEKAEKAWKEKQASTLSDRKKSKSPSITPNLTDERLGEIISNYDLGEGLNVSHDELISIVWEVMYHRGINKTF
;
A
#
# COMPACT_ATOMS: atom_id res chain seq x y z
N MET A 1 -13.26 30.77 -11.69
CA MET A 1 -12.36 31.36 -10.68
C MET A 1 -12.53 30.61 -9.35
N PHE A 2 -12.49 29.27 -9.36
CA PHE A 2 -12.78 28.41 -8.19
C PHE A 2 -11.81 27.21 -8.07
N HIS A 3 -10.78 27.14 -8.92
CA HIS A 3 -9.83 26.02 -8.94
C HIS A 3 -8.57 26.29 -8.10
N ASP A 4 -8.27 27.54 -7.78
CA ASP A 4 -7.08 27.92 -7.02
C ASP A 4 -7.27 27.73 -5.51
N ASP A 5 -8.49 27.90 -4.99
CA ASP A 5 -8.80 27.74 -3.56
C ASP A 5 -8.61 26.30 -3.07
N PHE A 6 -9.05 25.31 -3.87
CA PHE A 6 -8.85 23.88 -3.59
C PHE A 6 -7.38 23.44 -3.59
N LYS A 7 -6.53 24.13 -4.35
CA LYS A 7 -5.10 23.84 -4.39
C LYS A 7 -4.40 24.40 -3.15
N PHE A 8 -4.78 25.60 -2.73
CA PHE A 8 -4.26 26.25 -1.54
C PHE A 8 -4.63 25.49 -0.25
N GLU A 9 -5.88 25.04 -0.13
CA GLU A 9 -6.32 24.22 1.02
C GLU A 9 -5.54 22.90 1.10
N ARG A 10 -5.33 22.22 -0.02
CA ARG A 10 -4.52 20.99 -0.08
C ARG A 10 -3.06 21.23 0.31
N GLU A 11 -2.47 22.34 -0.13
CA GLU A 11 -1.10 22.71 0.24
C GLU A 11 -0.99 22.99 1.74
N LEU A 12 -1.97 23.66 2.34
CA LEU A 12 -2.05 23.87 3.79
C LEU A 12 -2.21 22.56 4.56
N GLU A 13 -3.08 21.65 4.12
CA GLU A 13 -3.25 20.33 4.74
C GLU A 13 -1.96 19.50 4.70
N VAL A 14 -1.21 19.57 3.60
CA VAL A 14 0.08 18.89 3.45
C VAL A 14 1.14 19.52 4.37
N ILE A 15 1.18 20.84 4.47
CA ILE A 15 2.07 21.57 5.39
C ILE A 15 1.74 21.21 6.85
N ASP A 16 0.47 21.17 7.22
CA ASP A 16 0.02 20.78 8.55
C ASP A 16 0.33 19.31 8.84
N PHE A 17 0.11 18.42 7.88
CA PHE A 17 0.49 17.01 8.01
C PHE A 17 1.99 16.83 8.24
N ILE A 18 2.83 17.53 7.47
CA ILE A 18 4.29 17.52 7.62
C ILE A 18 4.69 18.10 8.98
N ASN A 19 4.15 19.27 9.35
CA ASN A 19 4.42 19.91 10.64
C ASN A 19 4.01 19.02 11.82
N ASN A 20 2.91 18.28 11.70
CA ASN A 20 2.42 17.38 12.73
C ASN A 20 3.29 16.11 12.86
N LYS A 21 3.96 15.69 11.78
CA LYS A 21 4.92 14.56 11.79
C LYS A 21 6.33 14.96 12.26
N ILE A 22 6.71 16.23 12.10
CA ILE A 22 8.04 16.72 12.49
C ILE A 22 8.05 17.12 13.97
N LYS A 23 8.58 16.23 14.81
CA LYS A 23 8.87 16.57 16.22
C LYS A 23 10.13 17.43 16.29
N ARG A 24 10.00 18.68 16.76
CA ARG A 24 11.11 19.64 16.94
C ARG A 24 11.60 19.71 18.38
N CYS A 25 12.86 20.06 18.56
CA CYS A 25 13.47 20.32 19.85
C CYS A 25 12.85 21.56 20.50
N ARG A 26 12.39 21.45 21.75
CA ARG A 26 11.79 22.59 22.48
C ARG A 26 12.77 23.76 22.70
N LYS A 27 14.07 23.49 22.78
CA LYS A 27 15.10 24.52 23.05
C LYS A 27 15.60 25.24 21.80
N CYS A 28 15.86 24.51 20.72
CA CYS A 28 16.51 25.07 19.53
C CYS A 28 15.65 25.03 18.26
N GLY A 29 14.44 24.45 18.30
CA GLY A 29 13.54 24.37 17.15
C GLY A 29 13.99 23.42 16.03
N THR A 30 15.20 22.86 16.11
CA THR A 30 15.72 21.86 15.16
C THR A 30 14.86 20.61 15.19
N GLU A 31 14.62 19.99 14.03
CA GLU A 31 13.97 18.68 13.97
C GLU A 31 14.75 17.66 14.80
N LEU A 32 14.05 16.89 15.64
CA LEU A 32 14.64 15.81 16.41
C LEU A 32 15.01 14.66 15.47
N HIS A 33 16.19 14.08 15.63
CA HIS A 33 16.57 12.87 14.92
C HIS A 33 15.62 11.72 15.30
N TYR A 34 15.38 10.76 14.40
CA TYR A 34 14.45 9.62 14.65
C TYR A 34 14.70 8.93 16.01
N LYS A 35 15.97 8.65 16.34
CA LYS A 35 16.35 8.08 17.65
C LYS A 35 16.04 9.02 18.80
N GLU A 36 16.23 10.33 18.65
CA GLU A 36 15.86 11.31 19.68
C GLU A 36 14.35 11.40 19.86
N LYS A 37 13.56 11.26 18.78
CA LYS A 37 12.08 11.18 18.86
C LYS A 37 11.61 10.01 19.74
N PHE A 38 12.42 8.95 19.85
CA PHE A 38 12.14 7.75 20.65
C PHE A 38 12.71 7.84 22.08
N TYR A 39 13.99 8.22 22.23
CA TYR A 39 14.70 8.19 23.51
C TYR A 39 14.55 9.47 24.34
N ASN A 40 14.29 10.63 23.73
CA ASN A 40 14.16 11.91 24.43
C ASN A 40 12.68 12.27 24.63
N THR A 41 12.11 11.79 25.74
CA THR A 41 10.71 12.04 26.14
C THR A 41 10.38 13.53 26.35
N ASP A 42 11.38 14.32 26.74
CA ASP A 42 11.30 15.76 26.94
C ASP A 42 11.29 16.58 25.63
N LYS A 43 11.41 15.91 24.47
CA LYS A 43 11.50 16.56 23.15
C LYS A 43 12.65 17.59 23.08
N ILE A 44 13.78 17.28 23.70
CA ILE A 44 15.02 18.09 23.60
C ILE A 44 16.07 17.26 22.85
N CYS A 45 16.72 17.83 21.84
CA CYS A 45 17.78 17.15 21.09
C CYS A 45 19.01 16.92 21.97
N ASN A 46 19.83 15.93 21.61
CA ASN A 46 21.04 15.58 22.33
C ASN A 46 22.02 16.76 22.42
N ARG A 47 22.14 17.57 21.36
CA ARG A 47 22.98 18.78 21.36
C ARG A 47 22.57 19.75 22.47
N CYS A 48 21.27 19.98 22.65
CA CYS A 48 20.73 20.83 23.73
C CYS A 48 20.79 20.17 25.12
N LYS A 49 21.03 18.85 25.18
CA LYS A 49 21.34 18.11 26.42
C LYS A 49 22.85 17.98 26.70
N GLY A 50 23.71 18.52 25.83
CA GLY A 50 25.17 18.35 25.94
C GLY A 50 25.66 16.93 25.60
N ARG A 51 24.85 16.13 24.91
CA ARG A 51 25.20 14.80 24.39
C ARG A 51 25.59 14.89 22.92
N ARG A 52 26.41 13.96 22.44
CA ARG A 52 26.73 13.84 21.00
C ARG A 52 25.46 13.56 20.20
N SER A 53 25.38 14.15 19.00
CA SER A 53 24.31 13.85 18.06
C SER A 53 24.44 12.40 17.58
N PHE A 54 23.34 11.81 17.09
CA PHE A 54 23.41 10.49 16.48
C PHE A 54 24.07 10.51 15.10
N ASP A 55 24.12 11.68 14.43
CA ASP A 55 24.71 11.84 13.11
C ASP A 55 26.26 11.86 13.14
N GLU A 56 26.87 12.18 14.28
CA GLU A 56 28.34 12.19 14.45
C GLU A 56 28.97 10.80 14.49
N ILE A 57 28.17 9.72 14.59
CA ILE A 57 28.69 8.34 14.71
C ILE A 57 28.95 7.73 13.32
N ASP A 58 28.31 8.22 12.26
CA ASP A 58 28.48 7.71 10.89
C ASP A 58 29.62 8.39 10.11
N VAL A 59 30.35 9.32 10.74
CA VAL A 59 31.53 9.96 10.15
C VAL A 59 32.78 9.49 10.90
N ASN A 60 33.43 8.49 10.31
CA ASN A 60 34.76 7.95 10.59
C ASN A 60 35.62 8.78 11.59
N PRO A 61 36.09 8.22 12.73
CA PRO A 61 36.83 8.95 13.78
C PRO A 61 38.18 9.58 13.36
N LEU A 62 38.59 9.42 12.10
CA LEU A 62 39.86 9.94 11.58
C LEU A 62 39.79 11.38 11.07
N ALA A 63 38.62 12.02 11.07
CA ALA A 63 38.45 13.39 10.55
C ALA A 63 38.78 14.50 11.57
N VAL A 64 39.40 14.17 12.70
CA VAL A 64 39.94 15.18 13.62
C VAL A 64 41.45 15.18 13.47
N GLN A 65 41.96 16.25 12.87
CA GLN A 65 43.36 16.67 12.70
C GLN A 65 44.04 16.30 11.38
N ASN A 66 43.84 17.13 10.34
CA ASN A 66 45.00 17.62 9.57
C ASN A 66 44.67 18.91 8.81
N LYS A 67 45.43 19.98 9.05
CA LYS A 67 45.32 21.28 8.37
C LYS A 67 45.97 21.25 6.97
N ASN A 68 45.58 20.31 6.11
CA ASN A 68 46.09 20.21 4.73
C ASN A 68 44.93 19.94 3.75
N ASN A 69 44.12 20.98 3.51
CA ASN A 69 42.77 20.85 2.95
C ASN A 69 42.64 20.73 1.43
N HIS A 70 43.71 20.81 0.62
CA HIS A 70 43.53 20.85 -0.84
C HIS A 70 43.60 19.47 -1.52
N ILE A 71 44.45 18.55 -1.04
CA ILE A 71 44.62 17.21 -1.65
C ILE A 71 43.53 16.24 -1.13
N SER A 72 43.13 16.38 0.13
CA SER A 72 42.07 15.57 0.75
C SER A 72 40.69 15.86 0.18
N ALA A 73 40.36 17.12 -0.12
CA ALA A 73 39.07 17.50 -0.71
C ALA A 73 38.87 16.88 -2.11
N ILE A 74 39.90 16.90 -2.97
CA ILE A 74 39.84 16.31 -4.32
C ILE A 74 39.68 14.79 -4.26
N GLN A 75 40.38 14.12 -3.35
CA GLN A 75 40.23 12.67 -3.13
C GLN A 75 38.83 12.31 -2.61
N ASN A 76 38.28 13.12 -1.71
CA ASN A 76 36.92 12.93 -1.18
C ASN A 76 35.84 13.13 -2.26
N VAL A 77 35.99 14.13 -3.14
CA VAL A 77 35.08 14.34 -4.28
C VAL A 77 35.14 13.18 -5.27
N LYS A 78 36.35 12.69 -5.58
CA LYS A 78 36.53 11.53 -6.47
C LYS A 78 35.86 10.27 -5.90
N TYR A 79 35.94 10.07 -4.58
CA TYR A 79 35.30 8.93 -3.91
C TYR A 79 33.76 9.07 -3.90
N ALA A 80 33.24 10.27 -3.67
CA ALA A 80 31.81 10.55 -3.72
C ALA A 80 31.21 10.30 -5.11
N LEU A 81 31.92 10.69 -6.18
CA LEU A 81 31.49 10.43 -7.55
C LEU A 81 31.47 8.93 -7.88
N LEU A 82 32.47 8.16 -7.43
CA LEU A 82 32.49 6.70 -7.61
C LEU A 82 31.37 5.99 -6.85
N LEU A 83 31.00 6.49 -5.67
CA LEU A 83 29.85 5.98 -4.92
C LEU A 83 28.54 6.28 -5.65
N ALA A 84 28.37 7.49 -6.16
CA ALA A 84 27.20 7.88 -6.94
C ALA A 84 27.05 7.02 -8.22
N ASP A 85 28.14 6.81 -8.97
CA ASP A 85 28.15 5.95 -10.16
C ASP A 85 27.78 4.50 -9.85
N ASN A 86 28.26 3.97 -8.72
CA ASN A 86 27.92 2.61 -8.29
C ASN A 86 26.47 2.49 -7.85
N ILE A 87 25.91 3.51 -7.19
CA ILE A 87 24.50 3.56 -6.81
C ILE A 87 23.63 3.62 -8.07
N GLU A 88 23.98 4.45 -9.04
CA GLU A 88 23.24 4.59 -10.30
C GLU A 88 23.28 3.29 -11.12
N LYS A 89 24.45 2.65 -11.23
CA LYS A 89 24.55 1.33 -11.88
C LYS A 89 23.67 0.28 -11.22
N LYS A 90 23.66 0.21 -9.87
CA LYS A 90 22.79 -0.70 -9.12
C LYS A 90 21.30 -0.40 -9.34
N ARG A 91 20.92 0.87 -9.44
CA ARG A 91 19.55 1.29 -9.74
C ARG A 91 19.13 0.81 -11.13
N ILE A 92 19.96 1.05 -12.14
CA ILE A 92 19.70 0.64 -13.53
C ILE A 92 19.58 -0.88 -13.65
N THR A 93 20.44 -1.65 -12.98
CA THR A 93 20.34 -3.13 -13.01
C THR A 93 19.05 -3.60 -12.37
N THR A 94 18.67 -3.02 -11.23
CA THR A 94 17.43 -3.38 -10.53
C THR A 94 16.18 -3.05 -11.36
N GLU A 95 16.19 -1.90 -12.04
CA GLU A 95 15.10 -1.48 -12.92
C GLU A 95 14.97 -2.39 -14.15
N LYS A 96 16.10 -2.80 -14.75
CA LYS A 96 16.11 -3.77 -15.85
C LYS A 96 15.56 -5.14 -15.41
N ASP A 97 16.01 -5.66 -14.27
CA ASP A 97 15.53 -6.93 -13.72
C ASP A 97 14.02 -6.87 -13.41
N PHE A 98 13.54 -5.73 -12.91
CA PHE A 98 12.13 -5.52 -12.62
C PHE A 98 11.30 -5.50 -13.91
N LEU A 99 11.76 -4.78 -14.93
CA LEU A 99 11.06 -4.68 -16.22
C LEU A 99 11.00 -6.04 -16.93
N GLU A 100 12.08 -6.82 -16.89
CA GLU A 100 12.11 -8.17 -17.42
C GLU A 100 11.15 -9.10 -16.66
N LYS A 101 11.15 -9.08 -15.33
CA LYS A 101 10.20 -9.88 -14.53
C LYS A 101 8.76 -9.47 -14.78
N TYR A 102 8.49 -8.18 -14.93
CA TYR A 102 7.15 -7.65 -15.18
C TYR A 102 6.64 -8.08 -16.55
N THR A 103 7.46 -8.00 -17.60
CA THR A 103 7.09 -8.47 -18.95
C THR A 103 6.82 -9.98 -18.97
N GLN A 104 7.62 -10.79 -18.26
CA GLN A 104 7.36 -12.22 -18.11
C GLN A 104 6.06 -12.50 -17.36
N TRP A 105 5.79 -11.76 -16.29
CA TRP A 105 4.53 -11.89 -15.53
C TRP A 105 3.32 -11.55 -16.40
N GLN A 106 3.39 -10.48 -17.20
CA GLN A 106 2.31 -10.09 -18.11
C GLN A 106 2.03 -11.19 -19.15
N LEU A 107 3.07 -11.75 -19.78
CA LEU A 107 2.92 -12.87 -20.71
C LEU A 107 2.29 -14.11 -20.06
N ASN A 108 2.65 -14.40 -18.81
CA ASN A 108 2.09 -15.53 -18.07
C ASN A 108 0.61 -15.31 -17.73
N ASN A 109 0.22 -14.08 -17.38
CA ASN A 109 -1.19 -13.74 -17.16
C ASN A 109 -2.01 -13.87 -18.43
N GLU A 110 -1.51 -13.36 -19.57
CA GLU A 110 -2.20 -13.50 -20.86
C GLU A 110 -2.39 -14.96 -21.24
N LYS A 111 -1.37 -15.81 -21.04
CA LYS A 111 -1.47 -17.27 -21.25
C LYS A 111 -2.47 -17.91 -20.29
N ALA A 112 -2.46 -17.53 -19.01
CA ALA A 112 -3.38 -18.06 -18.02
C ALA A 112 -4.84 -17.67 -18.32
N GLU A 113 -5.07 -16.42 -18.72
CA GLU A 113 -6.39 -15.92 -19.12
C GLU A 113 -6.90 -16.65 -20.36
N LYS A 114 -6.04 -16.84 -21.37
CA LYS A 114 -6.38 -17.60 -22.58
C LYS A 114 -6.73 -19.05 -22.25
N ALA A 115 -5.92 -19.71 -21.42
CA ALA A 115 -6.18 -21.08 -20.98
C ALA A 115 -7.47 -21.19 -20.15
N TRP A 116 -7.78 -20.18 -19.33
CA TRP A 116 -9.04 -20.12 -18.59
C TRP A 116 -10.24 -19.95 -19.53
N LYS A 117 -10.15 -19.04 -20.51
CA LYS A 117 -11.19 -18.83 -21.53
C LYS A 117 -11.42 -20.08 -22.38
N GLU A 118 -10.37 -20.78 -22.79
CA GLU A 118 -10.45 -22.03 -23.55
C GLU A 118 -11.11 -23.14 -22.73
N LYS A 119 -10.74 -23.29 -21.44
CA LYS A 119 -11.41 -24.23 -20.53
C LYS A 119 -12.89 -23.89 -20.35
N GLN A 120 -13.24 -22.63 -20.13
CA GLN A 120 -14.63 -22.19 -20.01
C GLN A 120 -15.43 -22.47 -21.30
N ALA A 121 -14.86 -22.17 -22.47
CA ALA A 121 -15.47 -22.45 -23.77
C ALA A 121 -15.66 -23.96 -24.00
N SER A 122 -14.69 -24.79 -23.60
CA SER A 122 -14.81 -26.26 -23.63
C SER A 122 -15.90 -26.77 -22.69
N THR A 123 -16.01 -26.20 -21.49
CA THR A 123 -17.03 -26.58 -20.49
C THR A 123 -18.44 -26.19 -20.94
N LEU A 124 -18.58 -25.10 -21.72
CA LEU A 124 -19.84 -24.69 -22.34
C LEU A 124 -20.21 -25.54 -23.56
N SER A 125 -19.23 -26.09 -24.28
CA SER A 125 -19.46 -27.04 -25.39
C SER A 125 -20.04 -28.37 -24.88
N ASP A 126 -19.52 -28.90 -23.77
CA ASP A 126 -19.99 -30.16 -23.18
C ASP A 126 -21.33 -30.03 -22.44
N ARG A 127 -21.73 -28.80 -22.06
CA ARG A 127 -23.03 -28.53 -21.43
C ARG A 127 -24.21 -28.37 -22.40
N LYS A 128 -24.02 -28.52 -23.71
CA LYS A 128 -25.14 -28.57 -24.68
C LYS A 128 -25.84 -29.93 -24.70
N LYS A 129 -26.51 -30.26 -23.59
CA LYS A 129 -27.72 -31.11 -23.47
C LYS A 129 -27.95 -31.48 -21.99
N SER A 130 -28.10 -30.49 -21.13
CA SER A 130 -28.95 -30.68 -19.96
C SER A 130 -29.91 -29.52 -19.90
N LYS A 131 -31.19 -29.86 -20.07
CA LYS A 131 -32.33 -28.97 -19.90
C LYS A 131 -32.16 -28.32 -18.53
N SER A 132 -32.00 -27.00 -18.49
CA SER A 132 -31.95 -26.24 -17.24
C SER A 132 -33.15 -26.66 -16.40
N PRO A 133 -32.97 -27.17 -15.16
CA PRO A 133 -34.11 -27.30 -14.26
C PRO A 133 -34.63 -25.89 -14.07
N SER A 134 -35.94 -25.71 -14.23
CA SER A 134 -36.61 -24.48 -13.81
C SER A 134 -36.32 -24.31 -12.32
N ILE A 135 -35.38 -23.44 -11.97
CA ILE A 135 -35.13 -23.01 -10.60
C ILE A 135 -36.38 -22.24 -10.20
N THR A 136 -37.27 -22.93 -9.50
CA THR A 136 -38.32 -22.30 -8.74
C THR A 136 -37.66 -21.75 -7.48
N PRO A 137 -37.77 -20.44 -7.19
CA PRO A 137 -37.21 -19.87 -5.98
C PRO A 137 -37.97 -20.46 -4.80
N ASN A 138 -37.29 -21.23 -3.96
CA ASN A 138 -37.89 -21.96 -2.85
C ASN A 138 -37.51 -21.33 -1.50
N LEU A 139 -37.52 -19.99 -1.43
CA LEU A 139 -37.34 -19.24 -0.20
C LEU A 139 -38.69 -18.67 0.23
N THR A 140 -39.30 -19.26 1.26
CA THR A 140 -40.57 -18.80 1.83
C THR A 140 -40.33 -17.73 2.90
N ASP A 141 -41.32 -16.87 3.13
CA ASP A 141 -41.24 -15.83 4.18
C ASP A 141 -41.01 -16.41 5.58
N GLU A 142 -41.57 -17.59 5.85
CA GLU A 142 -41.37 -18.34 7.09
C GLU A 142 -39.89 -18.73 7.29
N ARG A 143 -39.24 -19.20 6.22
CA ARG A 143 -37.83 -19.58 6.23
C ARG A 143 -36.92 -18.37 6.40
N LEU A 144 -37.27 -17.24 5.79
CA LEU A 144 -36.55 -15.98 6.00
C LEU A 144 -36.65 -15.51 7.46
N GLY A 145 -37.83 -15.65 8.07
CA GLY A 145 -38.04 -15.34 9.49
C GLY A 145 -37.18 -16.21 10.42
N GLU A 146 -37.05 -17.50 10.12
CA GLU A 146 -36.17 -18.42 10.86
C GLU A 146 -34.68 -18.01 10.73
N ILE A 147 -34.22 -17.67 9.52
CA ILE A 147 -32.84 -17.22 9.27
C ILE A 147 -32.54 -15.93 10.06
N ILE A 148 -33.47 -14.98 10.08
CA ILE A 148 -33.32 -13.72 10.83
C ILE A 148 -33.30 -14.01 12.34
N SER A 149 -34.21 -14.83 12.83
CA SER A 149 -34.26 -15.20 14.25
C SER A 149 -32.97 -15.89 14.71
N ASN A 150 -32.42 -16.81 13.91
CA ASN A 150 -31.17 -17.49 14.24
C ASN A 150 -29.98 -16.52 14.24
N TYR A 151 -29.98 -15.53 13.33
CA TYR A 151 -28.98 -14.45 13.33
C TYR A 151 -29.05 -13.60 14.60
N ASP A 152 -30.25 -13.17 14.99
CA ASP A 152 -30.48 -12.32 16.17
C ASP A 152 -30.12 -13.04 17.48
N LEU A 153 -30.31 -14.36 17.53
CA LEU A 153 -29.92 -15.22 18.66
C LEU A 153 -28.42 -15.58 18.66
N GLY A 154 -27.66 -15.18 17.63
CA GLY A 154 -26.23 -15.48 17.50
C GLY A 154 -25.92 -16.94 17.19
N GLU A 155 -26.90 -17.69 16.67
CA GLU A 155 -26.74 -19.08 16.28
C GLU A 155 -26.12 -19.22 14.89
N GLY A 156 -25.57 -20.41 14.59
CA GLY A 156 -24.99 -20.70 13.27
C GLY A 156 -26.04 -20.67 12.17
N LEU A 157 -25.85 -19.83 11.16
CA LEU A 157 -26.75 -19.74 10.01
C LEU A 157 -26.54 -20.92 9.04
N ASN A 158 -27.51 -21.84 8.99
CA ASN A 158 -27.55 -22.91 8.01
C ASN A 158 -28.37 -22.47 6.78
N VAL A 159 -27.70 -21.86 5.81
CA VAL A 159 -28.30 -21.33 4.56
C VAL A 159 -27.67 -22.01 3.36
N SER A 160 -28.50 -22.53 2.45
CA SER A 160 -28.04 -23.16 1.21
C SER A 160 -27.57 -22.12 0.18
N HIS A 161 -26.80 -22.59 -0.81
CA HIS A 161 -26.30 -21.71 -1.87
C HIS A 161 -27.44 -21.03 -2.66
N ASP A 162 -28.52 -21.74 -2.92
CA ASP A 162 -29.66 -21.23 -3.70
C ASP A 162 -30.50 -20.22 -2.91
N GLU A 163 -30.66 -20.44 -1.59
CA GLU A 163 -31.30 -19.48 -0.69
C GLU A 163 -30.47 -18.19 -0.60
N LEU A 164 -29.14 -18.30 -0.50
CA LEU A 164 -28.26 -17.14 -0.48
C LEU A 164 -28.32 -16.33 -1.78
N ILE A 165 -28.33 -17.02 -2.94
CA ILE A 165 -28.50 -16.37 -4.24
C ILE A 165 -29.85 -15.64 -4.28
N SER A 166 -30.93 -16.28 -3.82
CA SER A 166 -32.27 -15.69 -3.80
C SER A 166 -32.31 -14.41 -2.95
N ILE A 167 -31.76 -14.44 -1.73
CA ILE A 167 -31.66 -13.28 -0.83
C ILE A 167 -30.87 -12.14 -1.48
N VAL A 168 -29.71 -12.44 -2.07
CA VAL A 168 -28.87 -11.43 -2.73
C VAL A 168 -29.60 -10.81 -3.92
N TRP A 169 -30.32 -11.60 -4.70
CA TRP A 169 -31.12 -11.12 -5.83
C TRP A 169 -32.25 -10.19 -5.38
N GLU A 170 -32.99 -10.57 -4.34
CA GLU A 170 -34.05 -9.78 -3.71
C GLU A 170 -33.50 -8.40 -3.28
N VAL A 171 -32.37 -8.40 -2.56
CA VAL A 171 -31.73 -7.18 -2.05
C VAL A 171 -31.24 -6.29 -3.18
N MET A 172 -30.61 -6.86 -4.22
CA MET A 172 -30.15 -6.09 -5.37
C MET A 172 -31.32 -5.45 -6.14
N TYR A 173 -32.41 -6.20 -6.31
CA TYR A 173 -33.62 -5.72 -6.96
C TYR A 173 -34.23 -4.53 -6.22
N HIS A 174 -34.46 -4.66 -4.91
CA HIS A 174 -35.06 -3.59 -4.11
C HIS A 174 -34.14 -2.37 -3.93
N ARG A 175 -32.82 -2.55 -3.98
CA ARG A 175 -31.86 -1.45 -3.89
C ARG A 175 -31.56 -0.78 -5.23
N GLY A 176 -32.15 -1.24 -6.33
CA GLY A 176 -31.89 -0.70 -7.66
C GLY A 176 -30.43 -0.85 -8.10
N ILE A 177 -29.70 -1.83 -7.55
CA ILE A 177 -28.31 -2.09 -7.92
C ILE A 177 -28.34 -2.82 -9.27
N ASN A 178 -27.98 -2.10 -10.33
CA ASN A 178 -27.98 -2.64 -11.69
C ASN A 178 -27.09 -3.88 -11.79
N LYS A 179 -27.61 -4.90 -12.49
CA LYS A 179 -26.91 -6.15 -12.79
C LYS A 179 -25.84 -5.91 -13.87
N THR A 180 -24.72 -5.31 -13.53
CA THR A 180 -23.51 -5.39 -14.36
C THR A 180 -22.72 -6.62 -13.93
N PHE A 181 -23.03 -7.76 -14.55
CA PHE A 181 -22.16 -8.92 -14.62
C PHE A 181 -21.88 -9.21 -16.09
#